data_AF-A0AAD4MES4-F1
#
_entry.id   AF-A0AAD4MES4-F1
#
_cell.length_a   1.000
_cell.length_b   1.000
_cell.length_c   1.000
_cell.angle_alpha   90.00
_cell.angle_beta   90.00
_cell.angle_gamma   90.00
#
_symmetry.space_group_name_H-M   'P 1'
#
loop_
_entity.id
_entity.type
_entity.pdbx_description
1 polymer ?
#
loop_
_entity_poly.entity_id
_entity_poly.type
_entity_poly.pdbx_seq_one_letter_code
_entity_poly.pdbx_strand_id
1 'polypeptide(L)'
;MRFNSGFQRSVCGFAAFALLVYLINALNNTSTDGKRNVHIRHIKSTDANDVENSEVTGSEDVLELLHGSIIDKYKSQLSERRRELQSITETSNFLALYPVLAPEVICGSLARFGRVIDGGKWVCNAHRIPQKECAIYSLGINNEPSFDVDLQNFSNKRCKLRAVDRGAATESTLKDLESIQGTYLEATIGNPTKEDPNKMSLEALMSKYGDKTIEILKVDIEGMVKIKDETEYIMKRIQPVYTFLKRSSM
;
A
#
# COMPACT_ATOMS: atom_id res chain seq x y z
N MET A 1 -20.56 7.73 -77.45
CA MET A 1 -19.59 6.87 -78.17
C MET A 1 -18.18 7.27 -77.76
N ARG A 2 -17.41 6.28 -77.27
CA ARG A 2 -15.95 6.20 -77.08
C ARG A 2 -15.17 7.42 -76.55
N PHE A 3 -14.72 7.26 -75.30
CA PHE A 3 -13.53 7.85 -74.71
C PHE A 3 -12.24 7.30 -75.36
N ASN A 4 -11.24 8.16 -75.55
CA ASN A 4 -9.83 7.75 -75.50
C ASN A 4 -8.90 8.92 -75.10
N SER A 5 -7.69 8.56 -74.64
CA SER A 5 -6.63 9.33 -73.95
C SER A 5 -6.82 9.39 -72.43
N GLY A 6 -5.85 9.07 -71.56
CA GLY A 6 -4.46 8.69 -71.74
C GLY A 6 -3.67 9.15 -70.50
N PHE A 7 -2.95 8.22 -69.87
CA PHE A 7 -1.74 8.44 -69.07
C PHE A 7 -1.83 9.09 -67.65
N GLN A 8 -1.29 8.36 -66.66
CA GLN A 8 -0.22 8.76 -65.69
C GLN A 8 -0.48 8.48 -64.18
N ARG A 9 0.56 7.89 -63.54
CA ARG A 9 0.90 7.79 -62.08
C ARG A 9 0.20 6.68 -61.28
N SER A 10 0.86 5.97 -60.35
CA SER A 10 1.65 6.54 -59.26
C SER A 10 2.64 5.54 -58.63
N VAL A 11 3.88 5.99 -58.42
CA VAL A 11 5.00 5.31 -57.73
C VAL A 11 4.96 5.59 -56.20
N CYS A 12 3.85 6.11 -55.66
CA CYS A 12 3.77 6.49 -54.24
C CYS A 12 3.66 5.33 -53.23
N GLY A 13 3.41 4.09 -53.66
CA GLY A 13 3.17 2.98 -52.72
C GLY A 13 4.41 2.44 -52.00
N PHE A 14 5.55 2.39 -52.70
CA PHE A 14 6.75 1.72 -52.16
C PHE A 14 7.56 2.58 -51.19
N ALA A 15 7.57 3.91 -51.37
CA ALA A 15 8.27 4.82 -50.46
C ALA A 15 7.61 4.88 -49.07
N ALA A 16 6.28 4.80 -49.00
CA ALA A 16 5.53 4.83 -47.74
C ALA A 16 5.79 3.57 -46.88
N PHE A 17 5.97 2.41 -47.52
CA PHE A 17 6.21 1.15 -46.80
C PHE A 17 7.63 1.09 -46.24
N ALA A 18 8.63 1.58 -46.97
CA ALA A 18 10.01 1.66 -46.50
C ALA A 18 10.17 2.61 -45.30
N LEU A 19 9.43 3.73 -45.29
CA LEU A 19 9.43 4.71 -44.20
C LEU A 19 8.80 4.14 -42.92
N LEU A 20 7.75 3.32 -43.05
CA LEU A 20 7.11 2.66 -41.91
C LEU A 20 8.03 1.62 -41.26
N VAL A 21 8.73 0.80 -42.06
CA VAL A 21 9.69 -0.19 -41.54
C VAL A 21 10.90 0.49 -40.88
N TYR A 22 11.38 1.60 -41.44
CA TYR A 22 12.45 2.38 -40.82
C TYR A 22 12.03 3.01 -39.48
N LEU A 23 10.80 3.53 -39.37
CA LEU A 23 10.27 4.09 -38.12
C LEU A 23 10.09 3.03 -37.03
N ILE A 24 9.60 1.82 -37.38
CA ILE A 24 9.46 0.73 -36.42
C ILE A 24 10.83 0.28 -35.88
N ASN A 25 11.84 0.19 -36.75
CA ASN A 25 13.21 -0.14 -36.32
C ASN A 25 13.87 0.99 -35.53
N ALA A 26 13.59 2.27 -35.85
CA ALA A 26 14.09 3.41 -35.10
C ALA A 26 13.48 3.49 -33.69
N LEU A 27 12.20 3.14 -33.52
CA LEU A 27 11.54 3.11 -32.21
C LEU A 27 12.02 1.94 -31.34
N ASN A 28 12.34 0.79 -31.94
CA ASN A 28 12.91 -0.35 -31.21
C ASN A 28 14.37 -0.13 -30.78
N ASN A 29 15.12 0.74 -31.45
CA ASN A 29 16.52 1.07 -31.11
C ASN A 29 16.69 2.19 -30.08
N THR A 30 15.61 2.85 -29.62
CA THR A 30 15.69 3.89 -28.57
C THR A 30 15.55 3.36 -27.14
N SER A 31 15.47 2.04 -26.94
CA SER A 31 15.52 1.44 -25.59
C SER A 31 16.94 1.03 -25.21
N THR A 32 17.86 1.99 -25.18
CA THR A 32 19.10 1.84 -24.42
C THR A 32 19.29 3.04 -23.49
N ASP A 33 19.41 2.69 -22.22
CA ASP A 33 20.06 3.43 -21.14
C ASP A 33 19.51 4.81 -20.77
N GLY A 34 18.55 4.79 -19.83
CA GLY A 34 18.10 5.95 -19.07
C GLY A 34 18.26 5.73 -17.58
N LYS A 35 19.46 5.36 -17.10
CA LYS A 35 19.82 5.45 -15.67
C LYS A 35 19.62 6.89 -15.20
N ARG A 36 18.47 7.19 -14.58
CA ARG A 36 18.28 8.44 -13.85
C ARG A 36 19.15 8.38 -12.61
N ASN A 37 20.22 9.17 -12.60
CA ASN A 37 21.00 9.44 -11.41
C ASN A 37 20.12 10.11 -10.35
N VAL A 38 19.61 9.32 -9.40
CA VAL A 38 19.01 9.84 -8.17
C VAL A 38 20.16 10.18 -7.23
N HIS A 39 20.46 11.47 -7.10
CA HIS A 39 21.50 11.95 -6.19
C HIS A 39 20.94 11.98 -4.76
N ILE A 40 21.07 10.87 -4.02
CA ILE A 40 20.77 10.84 -2.59
C ILE A 40 22.00 11.34 -1.83
N ARG A 41 21.89 12.51 -1.21
CA ARG A 41 22.91 13.01 -0.29
C ARG A 41 22.91 12.16 0.98
N HIS A 42 23.95 11.33 1.16
CA HIS A 42 24.23 10.67 2.42
C HIS A 42 24.63 11.70 3.48
N ILE A 43 23.90 11.73 4.60
CA ILE A 43 24.40 12.31 5.84
C ILE A 43 25.30 11.25 6.48
N LYS A 44 26.62 11.48 6.48
CA LYS A 44 27.57 10.67 7.26
C LYS A 44 27.40 11.01 8.75
N SER A 45 27.02 10.02 9.55
CA SER A 45 27.27 10.02 10.99
C SER A 45 28.49 9.14 11.23
N THR A 46 29.47 9.71 11.90
CA THR A 46 30.71 9.11 12.37
C THR A 46 30.43 7.97 13.36
N ASP A 47 31.07 6.82 13.19
CA ASP A 47 32.11 6.34 14.12
C ASP A 47 32.80 5.10 13.55
N ALA A 48 34.09 5.00 13.86
CA ALA A 48 35.06 4.15 13.20
C ALA A 48 35.18 2.76 13.85
N ASN A 49 35.64 1.82 13.02
CA ASN A 49 36.17 0.47 13.32
C ASN A 49 35.13 -0.65 13.33
N ASP A 50 34.85 -1.19 12.13
CA ASP A 50 35.04 -2.60 11.79
C ASP A 50 34.71 -2.78 10.29
N VAL A 51 35.76 -2.79 9.46
CA VAL A 51 35.68 -3.03 8.02
C VAL A 51 36.15 -4.46 7.76
N GLU A 52 35.19 -5.37 7.59
CA GLU A 52 35.39 -6.54 6.76
C GLU A 52 34.36 -6.49 5.61
N ASN A 53 34.87 -6.61 4.40
CA ASN A 53 34.24 -6.26 3.14
C ASN A 53 32.89 -6.95 2.90
N SER A 54 31.83 -6.16 2.75
CA SER A 54 30.73 -6.50 1.85
C SER A 54 30.28 -5.25 1.10
N GLU A 55 30.78 -5.09 -0.13
CA GLU A 55 30.17 -4.19 -1.11
C GLU A 55 28.80 -4.78 -1.48
N VAL A 56 27.75 -4.35 -0.78
CA VAL A 56 26.38 -4.59 -1.22
C VAL A 56 26.02 -3.51 -2.23
N THR A 57 25.72 -3.93 -3.45
CA THR A 57 25.20 -3.16 -4.59
C THR A 57 23.82 -2.57 -4.27
N GLY A 58 23.80 -1.57 -3.39
CA GLY A 58 22.68 -1.20 -2.51
C GLY A 58 21.46 -0.48 -3.09
N SER A 59 21.07 -0.67 -4.35
CA SER A 59 19.76 -0.16 -4.83
C SER A 59 18.92 -1.16 -5.61
N GLU A 60 19.53 -1.98 -6.47
CA GLU A 60 18.79 -3.04 -7.17
C GLU A 60 18.42 -4.17 -6.21
N ASP A 61 19.37 -4.61 -5.38
CA ASP A 61 19.13 -5.67 -4.39
C ASP A 61 18.05 -5.30 -3.37
N VAL A 62 18.01 -4.04 -2.93
CA VAL A 62 16.99 -3.56 -1.99
C VAL A 62 15.62 -3.51 -2.66
N LEU A 63 15.53 -3.00 -3.90
CA LEU A 63 14.25 -3.01 -4.64
C LEU A 63 13.76 -4.43 -4.93
N GLU A 64 14.67 -5.34 -5.26
CA GLU A 64 14.37 -6.75 -5.50
C GLU A 64 13.89 -7.43 -4.20
N LEU A 65 14.54 -7.16 -3.06
CA LEU A 65 14.09 -7.63 -1.74
C LEU A 65 12.72 -7.05 -1.34
N LEU A 66 12.48 -5.76 -1.60
CA LEU A 66 11.19 -5.11 -1.30
C LEU A 66 10.08 -5.72 -2.16
N HIS A 67 10.32 -5.99 -3.45
CA HIS A 67 9.39 -6.73 -4.29
C HIS A 67 9.25 -8.20 -3.86
N GLY A 68 10.34 -8.84 -3.43
CA GLY A 68 10.35 -10.21 -2.91
C GLY A 68 9.40 -10.39 -1.73
N SER A 69 9.44 -9.49 -0.75
CA SER A 69 8.54 -9.53 0.42
C SER A 69 7.05 -9.46 0.04
N ILE A 70 6.73 -8.71 -1.02
CA ILE A 70 5.36 -8.57 -1.54
C ILE A 70 4.95 -9.81 -2.32
N ILE A 71 5.85 -10.33 -3.16
CA ILE A 71 5.64 -11.60 -3.88
C ILE A 71 5.39 -12.75 -2.89
N ASP A 72 6.20 -12.84 -1.84
CA ASP A 72 6.06 -13.86 -0.82
C ASP A 72 4.75 -13.70 -0.05
N LYS A 73 4.30 -12.45 0.15
CA LYS A 73 2.98 -12.19 0.69
C LYS A 73 1.87 -12.79 -0.17
N TYR A 74 1.90 -12.57 -1.49
CA TYR A 74 0.95 -13.20 -2.41
C TYR A 74 1.03 -14.73 -2.38
N LYS A 75 2.26 -15.30 -2.39
CA LYS A 75 2.46 -16.74 -2.32
C LYS A 75 1.83 -17.35 -1.07
N SER A 76 1.98 -16.69 0.08
CA SER A 76 1.43 -17.16 1.37
C SER A 76 -0.10 -17.32 1.35
N GLN A 77 -0.81 -16.57 0.48
CA GLN A 77 -2.26 -16.56 0.40
C GLN A 77 -2.82 -17.40 -0.77
N LEU A 78 -1.98 -18.03 -1.58
CA LEU A 78 -2.43 -18.73 -2.81
C LEU A 78 -3.41 -19.86 -2.53
N SER A 79 -3.18 -20.64 -1.47
CA SER A 79 -4.01 -21.78 -1.11
C SER A 79 -5.42 -21.35 -0.66
N GLU A 80 -5.49 -20.33 0.19
CA GLU A 80 -6.74 -19.73 0.65
C GLU A 80 -7.48 -19.08 -0.52
N ARG A 81 -6.81 -18.22 -1.30
CA ARG A 81 -7.42 -17.57 -2.49
C ARG A 81 -7.99 -18.59 -3.48
N ARG A 82 -7.28 -19.68 -3.76
CA ARG A 82 -7.77 -20.73 -4.67
C ARG A 82 -9.02 -21.40 -4.11
N ARG A 83 -9.03 -21.72 -2.82
CA ARG A 83 -10.19 -22.34 -2.14
C ARG A 83 -11.40 -21.43 -2.19
N GLU A 84 -11.22 -20.15 -1.88
CA GLU A 84 -12.31 -19.18 -1.88
C GLU A 84 -12.80 -18.86 -3.30
N LEU A 85 -11.91 -18.79 -4.28
CA LEU A 85 -12.32 -18.62 -5.67
C LEU A 85 -13.16 -19.81 -6.16
N GLN A 86 -12.85 -21.03 -5.72
CA GLN A 86 -13.63 -22.24 -6.05
C GLN A 86 -14.99 -22.28 -5.34
N SER A 87 -15.13 -21.64 -4.17
CA SER A 87 -16.39 -21.59 -3.42
C SER A 87 -17.36 -20.52 -3.92
N ILE A 88 -16.89 -19.58 -4.76
CA ILE A 88 -17.73 -18.56 -5.40
C ILE A 88 -18.48 -19.18 -6.59
N THR A 89 -19.57 -19.87 -6.30
CA THR A 89 -20.43 -20.55 -7.29
C THR A 89 -21.81 -19.90 -7.46
N GLU A 90 -22.19 -18.97 -6.59
CA GLU A 90 -23.53 -18.36 -6.57
C GLU A 90 -23.51 -16.83 -6.70
N THR A 91 -24.58 -16.28 -7.27
CA THR A 91 -24.76 -14.84 -7.58
C THR A 91 -24.83 -13.94 -6.35
N SER A 92 -25.01 -14.49 -5.15
CA SER A 92 -25.01 -13.76 -3.87
C SER A 92 -23.60 -13.50 -3.33
N ASN A 93 -22.57 -14.16 -3.86
CA ASN A 93 -21.22 -14.16 -3.29
C ASN A 93 -20.21 -13.31 -4.08
N PHE A 94 -20.66 -12.46 -5.02
CA PHE A 94 -19.78 -11.57 -5.78
C PHE A 94 -18.99 -10.59 -4.89
N LEU A 95 -19.49 -10.26 -3.69
CA LEU A 95 -18.75 -9.44 -2.73
C LEU A 95 -17.46 -10.12 -2.27
N ALA A 96 -17.39 -11.46 -2.29
CA ALA A 96 -16.18 -12.22 -1.97
C ALA A 96 -15.14 -12.20 -3.11
N LEU A 97 -15.49 -11.81 -4.34
CA LEU A 97 -14.51 -11.67 -5.42
C LEU A 97 -13.51 -10.55 -5.14
N TYR A 98 -13.96 -9.42 -4.61
CA TYR A 98 -13.09 -8.26 -4.34
C TYR A 98 -11.92 -8.57 -3.39
N PRO A 99 -12.14 -9.27 -2.25
CA PRO A 99 -11.02 -9.61 -1.37
C PRO A 99 -10.16 -10.78 -1.89
N VAL A 100 -10.73 -11.68 -2.70
CA VAL A 100 -10.05 -12.85 -3.29
C VAL A 100 -9.22 -12.50 -4.52
N LEU A 101 -9.67 -11.55 -5.35
CA LEU A 101 -8.94 -11.04 -6.50
C LEU A 101 -8.18 -9.78 -6.11
N ALA A 102 -6.94 -9.65 -6.58
CA ALA A 102 -6.22 -8.39 -6.36
C ALA A 102 -6.87 -7.30 -7.22
N PRO A 103 -7.29 -6.16 -6.63
CA PRO A 103 -7.86 -5.09 -7.42
C PRO A 103 -6.77 -4.46 -8.29
N GLU A 104 -7.11 -4.14 -9.53
CA GLU A 104 -6.24 -3.37 -10.41
C GLU A 104 -6.32 -1.90 -9.99
N VAL A 105 -5.37 -1.47 -9.17
CA VAL A 105 -5.23 -0.09 -8.70
C VAL A 105 -3.84 0.42 -9.03
N ILE A 106 -3.71 1.73 -9.27
CA ILE A 106 -2.41 2.37 -9.50
C ILE A 106 -1.65 2.39 -8.17
N CYS A 107 -0.92 1.31 -7.91
CA CYS A 107 -0.15 1.09 -6.70
C CYS A 107 1.06 0.20 -7.03
N GLY A 108 2.26 0.74 -6.86
CA GLY A 108 3.50 0.04 -7.26
C GLY A 108 3.75 -1.26 -6.48
N SER A 109 3.19 -1.37 -5.27
CA SER A 109 3.35 -2.53 -4.39
C SER A 109 2.07 -2.70 -3.57
N LEU A 110 1.03 -3.27 -4.17
CA LEU A 110 -0.19 -3.61 -3.45
C LEU A 110 -0.03 -4.98 -2.77
N ALA A 111 -0.45 -5.10 -1.52
CA ALA A 111 -0.55 -6.40 -0.85
C ALA A 111 -1.74 -6.45 0.11
N ARG A 112 -2.25 -7.65 0.35
CA ARG A 112 -3.38 -7.88 1.27
C ARG A 112 -2.87 -8.41 2.60
N PHE A 113 -3.18 -7.73 3.70
CA PHE A 113 -2.80 -8.13 5.06
C PHE A 113 -4.01 -8.64 5.84
N GLY A 114 -3.81 -9.68 6.65
CA GLY A 114 -4.85 -10.47 7.32
C GLY A 114 -5.40 -11.61 6.47
N ARG A 115 -6.53 -12.16 6.91
CA ARG A 115 -7.29 -13.21 6.19
C ARG A 115 -7.69 -12.76 4.78
N VAL A 116 -7.86 -13.70 3.86
CA VAL A 116 -8.16 -13.38 2.44
C VAL A 116 -9.55 -12.79 2.27
N ILE A 117 -10.58 -13.26 2.99
CA ILE A 117 -11.94 -12.73 2.86
C ILE A 117 -12.18 -11.60 3.86
N ASP A 118 -12.64 -11.94 5.06
CA ASP A 118 -13.09 -10.98 6.06
C ASP A 118 -11.94 -10.60 7.00
N GLY A 119 -12.00 -9.39 7.57
CA GLY A 119 -11.03 -8.88 8.53
C GLY A 119 -9.79 -8.25 7.89
N GLY A 120 -9.19 -8.87 6.88
CA GLY A 120 -7.98 -8.29 6.28
C GLY A 120 -8.26 -7.11 5.32
N LYS A 121 -7.22 -6.36 4.95
CA LYS A 121 -7.31 -5.13 4.13
C LYS A 121 -6.16 -5.05 3.11
N TRP A 122 -6.40 -4.34 2.00
CA TRP A 122 -5.37 -4.03 1.01
C TRP A 122 -4.54 -2.82 1.45
N VAL A 123 -3.22 -2.92 1.37
CA VAL A 123 -2.27 -1.85 1.74
C VAL A 123 -1.32 -1.59 0.58
N CYS A 124 -1.14 -0.31 0.27
CA CYS A 124 -0.22 0.15 -0.75
C CYS A 124 1.14 0.49 -0.19
N ASN A 125 2.19 0.02 -0.89
CA ASN A 125 3.58 0.29 -0.59
C ASN A 125 3.95 0.00 0.87
N ALA A 126 3.43 -1.09 1.45
CA ALA A 126 3.69 -1.46 2.86
C ALA A 126 5.19 -1.56 3.19
N HIS A 127 6.02 -1.85 2.19
CA HIS A 127 7.47 -1.87 2.32
C HIS A 127 8.10 -0.49 2.66
N ARG A 128 7.33 0.61 2.53
CA ARG A 128 7.76 1.98 2.84
C ARG A 128 7.47 2.42 4.27
N ILE A 129 6.83 1.58 5.08
CA ILE A 129 6.61 1.87 6.50
C ILE A 129 7.96 2.29 7.13
N PRO A 130 8.08 3.47 7.78
CA PRO A 130 9.35 4.02 8.25
C PRO A 130 10.04 3.14 9.29
N GLN A 131 11.37 3.05 9.24
CA GLN A 131 12.17 2.19 10.12
C GLN A 131 12.12 2.54 11.61
N LYS A 132 11.77 3.79 11.93
CA LYS A 132 11.64 4.31 13.30
C LYS A 132 10.39 5.18 13.40
N GLU A 133 9.89 5.35 14.62
CA GLU A 133 8.79 6.27 14.94
C GLU A 133 7.53 6.08 14.09
N CYS A 134 7.13 4.82 13.84
CA CYS A 134 5.86 4.52 13.17
C CYS A 134 4.77 4.12 14.17
N ALA A 135 3.55 4.60 13.92
CA ALA A 135 2.36 4.25 14.67
C ALA A 135 1.27 3.75 13.72
N ILE A 136 0.64 2.65 14.10
CA ILE A 136 -0.49 2.03 13.39
C ILE A 136 -1.72 2.18 14.28
N TYR A 137 -2.78 2.77 13.75
CA TYR A 137 -4.07 2.88 14.43
C TYR A 137 -5.08 1.96 13.72
N SER A 138 -5.67 1.05 14.49
CA SER A 138 -6.62 0.05 14.01
C SER A 138 -7.93 0.21 14.76
N LEU A 139 -8.88 0.87 14.11
CA LEU A 139 -10.16 1.24 14.69
C LEU A 139 -11.22 0.23 14.27
N GLY A 140 -11.90 -0.38 15.24
CA GLY A 140 -12.90 -1.44 15.01
C GLY A 140 -12.29 -2.82 14.84
N ILE A 141 -11.40 -3.25 15.74
CA ILE A 141 -10.75 -4.57 15.61
C ILE A 141 -11.72 -5.75 15.74
N ASN A 142 -12.82 -5.58 16.49
CA ASN A 142 -13.89 -6.56 16.71
C ASN A 142 -13.41 -8.00 16.96
N ASN A 143 -12.41 -8.17 17.83
CA ASN A 143 -11.79 -9.47 18.12
C ASN A 143 -11.23 -10.23 16.90
N GLU A 144 -10.85 -9.51 15.85
CA GLU A 144 -10.22 -10.07 14.65
C GLU A 144 -8.92 -9.33 14.31
N PRO A 145 -7.80 -9.69 14.96
CA PRO A 145 -6.53 -8.99 14.83
C PRO A 145 -5.69 -9.45 13.63
N SER A 146 -6.21 -10.25 12.70
CA SER A 146 -5.38 -10.86 11.64
C SER A 146 -4.68 -9.84 10.75
N PHE A 147 -5.36 -8.74 10.40
CA PHE A 147 -4.73 -7.63 9.69
C PHE A 147 -3.53 -7.06 10.46
N ASP A 148 -3.75 -6.79 11.75
CA ASP A 148 -2.82 -6.14 12.66
C ASP A 148 -1.57 -7.00 12.87
N VAL A 149 -1.78 -8.29 13.16
CA VAL A 149 -0.72 -9.29 13.32
C VAL A 149 0.12 -9.42 12.07
N ASP A 150 -0.53 -9.55 10.92
CA ASP A 150 0.15 -9.80 9.65
C ASP A 150 0.94 -8.56 9.17
N LEU A 151 0.37 -7.36 9.32
CA LEU A 151 1.07 -6.11 8.99
C LEU A 151 2.24 -5.84 9.96
N GLN A 152 2.07 -6.12 11.26
CA GLN A 152 3.19 -6.03 12.21
C GLN A 152 4.28 -7.05 11.88
N ASN A 153 3.93 -8.30 11.57
CA ASN A 153 4.94 -9.29 11.18
C ASN A 153 5.70 -8.89 9.92
N PHE A 154 4.99 -8.43 8.89
CA PHE A 154 5.62 -7.91 7.66
C PHE A 154 6.54 -6.73 7.92
N SER A 155 6.17 -5.84 8.83
CA SER A 155 6.98 -4.70 9.20
C SER A 155 8.07 -5.05 10.22
N ASN A 156 8.24 -6.30 10.67
CA ASN A 156 9.15 -6.72 11.76
C ASN A 156 8.81 -6.14 13.15
N LYS A 157 7.52 -5.94 13.43
CA LYS A 157 6.95 -5.53 14.74
C LYS A 157 7.53 -4.23 15.28
N ARG A 158 7.95 -3.32 14.40
CA ARG A 158 8.68 -2.08 14.76
C ARG A 158 7.77 -0.87 14.89
N CYS A 159 6.49 -0.98 14.51
CA CYS A 159 5.52 0.08 14.77
C CYS A 159 4.80 -0.13 16.09
N LYS A 160 4.43 0.98 16.71
CA LYS A 160 3.51 0.97 17.85
C LYS A 160 2.10 0.76 17.32
N LEU A 161 1.47 -0.35 17.67
CA LEU A 161 0.11 -0.66 17.21
C LEU A 161 -0.92 -0.29 18.28
N ARG A 162 -1.90 0.52 17.91
CA ARG A 162 -3.00 1.02 18.75
C ARG A 162 -4.32 0.44 18.23
N ALA A 163 -4.75 -0.67 18.80
CA ALA A 163 -6.04 -1.27 18.53
C ALA A 163 -7.11 -0.62 19.40
N VAL A 164 -8.22 -0.21 18.79
CA VAL A 164 -9.35 0.41 19.49
C VAL A 164 -10.64 -0.23 19.02
N ASP A 165 -11.53 -0.56 19.96
CA ASP A 165 -12.87 -1.04 19.66
C ASP A 165 -13.85 -0.62 20.76
N ARG A 166 -15.16 -0.59 20.44
CA ARG A 166 -16.21 -0.25 21.40
C ARG A 166 -16.55 -1.40 22.36
N GLY A 167 -16.32 -2.64 21.95
CA GLY A 167 -16.53 -3.82 22.79
C GLY A 167 -15.29 -4.18 23.57
N ALA A 168 -15.39 -5.12 24.51
CA ALA A 168 -14.23 -5.68 25.19
C ALA A 168 -13.47 -6.67 24.28
N ALA A 169 -12.15 -6.70 24.39
CA ALA A 169 -11.32 -7.71 23.74
C ALA A 169 -11.40 -9.05 24.49
N THR A 170 -11.41 -10.15 23.74
CA THR A 170 -11.20 -11.49 24.31
C THR A 170 -9.75 -11.67 24.74
N GLU A 171 -9.51 -12.64 25.62
CA GLU A 171 -8.15 -13.01 26.05
C GLU A 171 -7.26 -13.41 24.86
N SER A 172 -7.82 -14.09 23.85
CA SER A 172 -7.08 -14.45 22.63
C SER A 172 -6.61 -13.22 21.88
N THR A 173 -7.52 -12.26 21.64
CA THR A 173 -7.20 -11.00 20.96
C THR A 173 -6.11 -10.23 21.70
N LEU A 174 -6.21 -10.16 23.04
CA LEU A 174 -5.20 -9.49 23.86
C LEU A 174 -3.83 -10.15 23.73
N LYS A 175 -3.75 -11.49 23.77
CA LYS A 175 -2.51 -12.24 23.56
C LYS A 175 -1.91 -12.02 22.17
N ASP A 176 -2.76 -12.04 21.13
CA ASP A 176 -2.33 -11.80 19.75
C ASP A 176 -1.73 -10.40 19.61
N LEU A 177 -2.39 -9.38 20.16
CA LEU A 177 -1.91 -8.00 20.16
C LEU A 177 -0.60 -7.84 20.97
N GLU A 178 -0.52 -8.44 22.16
CA GLU A 178 0.69 -8.38 22.99
C GLU A 178 1.90 -9.00 22.26
N SER A 179 1.70 -10.11 21.55
CA SER A 179 2.75 -10.80 20.78
C SER A 179 3.36 -9.94 19.65
N ILE A 180 2.67 -8.86 19.26
CA ILE A 180 3.08 -7.92 18.22
C ILE A 180 3.30 -6.50 18.75
N GLN A 181 3.53 -6.32 20.06
CA GLN A 181 3.70 -5.01 20.70
C GLN A 181 2.51 -4.06 20.48
N GLY A 182 1.32 -4.63 20.31
CA GLY A 182 0.06 -3.92 20.19
C GLY A 182 -0.53 -3.61 21.55
N THR A 183 -1.22 -2.48 21.62
CA THR A 183 -2.05 -2.09 22.78
C THR A 183 -3.51 -2.12 22.38
N TYR A 184 -4.37 -2.46 23.33
CA TYR A 184 -5.82 -2.40 23.15
C TYR A 184 -6.44 -1.31 24.02
N LEU A 185 -7.45 -0.62 23.47
CA LEU A 185 -8.30 0.30 24.20
C LEU A 185 -9.76 0.03 23.86
N GLU A 186 -10.57 -0.20 24.90
CA GLU A 186 -12.03 -0.19 24.77
C GLU A 186 -12.51 1.27 24.75
N ALA A 187 -12.88 1.76 23.57
CA ALA A 187 -13.42 3.10 23.35
C ALA A 187 -14.24 3.17 22.06
N THR A 188 -15.31 3.96 22.10
CA THR A 188 -16.05 4.35 20.90
C THR A 188 -15.35 5.52 20.22
N ILE A 189 -15.04 5.40 18.93
CA ILE A 189 -14.40 6.50 18.18
C ILE A 189 -15.41 7.60 17.89
N GLY A 190 -15.01 8.84 18.17
CA GLY A 190 -15.73 10.06 17.81
C GLY A 190 -15.53 11.17 18.82
N ASN A 191 -16.16 12.32 18.53
CA ASN A 191 -16.14 13.44 19.47
C ASN A 191 -17.00 13.13 20.71
N PRO A 192 -16.49 13.39 21.93
CA PRO A 192 -17.29 13.34 23.15
C PRO A 192 -18.56 14.16 22.99
N THR A 193 -19.70 13.60 23.38
CA THR A 193 -20.96 14.35 23.49
C THR A 193 -21.46 14.35 24.93
N LYS A 194 -22.54 15.09 25.23
CA LYS A 194 -23.15 15.05 26.56
C LYS A 194 -23.73 13.67 26.87
N GLU A 195 -24.22 12.99 25.83
CA GLU A 195 -24.88 11.68 25.89
C GLU A 195 -23.86 10.53 25.89
N ASP A 196 -22.70 10.73 25.26
CA ASP A 196 -21.61 9.76 25.24
C ASP A 196 -20.26 10.47 25.47
N PRO A 197 -19.96 10.81 26.74
CA PRO A 197 -18.73 11.52 27.10
C PRO A 197 -17.48 10.64 26.98
N ASN A 198 -17.65 9.32 26.86
CA ASN A 198 -16.56 8.35 26.81
C ASN A 198 -16.06 8.09 25.38
N LYS A 199 -16.67 8.72 24.37
CA LYS A 199 -16.12 8.71 23.02
C LYS A 199 -14.72 9.32 23.01
N MET A 200 -13.86 8.77 22.17
CA MET A 200 -12.49 9.27 22.02
C MET A 200 -12.24 9.64 20.56
N SER A 201 -11.85 10.90 20.34
CA SER A 201 -11.41 11.35 19.02
C SER A 201 -10.06 10.74 18.69
N LEU A 202 -9.70 10.70 17.40
CA LEU A 202 -8.37 10.25 17.01
C LEU A 202 -7.27 11.14 17.60
N GLU A 203 -7.53 12.45 17.72
CA GLU A 203 -6.61 13.40 18.38
C GLU A 203 -6.38 13.06 19.86
N ALA A 204 -7.45 12.72 20.59
CA ALA A 204 -7.34 12.31 21.98
C ALA A 204 -6.56 10.99 22.12
N LEU A 205 -6.77 10.04 21.20
CA LEU A 205 -5.99 8.79 21.13
C LEU A 205 -4.51 9.06 20.88
N MET A 206 -4.17 9.88 19.89
CA MET A 206 -2.79 10.26 19.60
C MET A 206 -2.13 10.95 20.80
N SER A 207 -2.85 11.86 21.44
CA SER A 207 -2.39 12.57 22.64
C SER A 207 -2.16 11.64 23.82
N LYS A 208 -3.08 10.68 24.06
CA LYS A 208 -2.99 9.67 25.12
C LYS A 208 -1.71 8.84 24.99
N TYR A 209 -1.32 8.48 23.78
CA TYR A 209 -0.14 7.65 23.52
C TYR A 209 1.13 8.45 23.20
N GLY A 210 1.04 9.77 23.09
CA GLY A 210 2.16 10.64 22.73
C GLY A 210 2.65 10.44 21.29
N ASP A 211 1.82 9.90 20.41
CA ASP A 211 2.18 9.61 19.03
C ASP A 211 1.93 10.84 18.16
N LYS A 212 2.92 11.25 17.35
CA LYS A 212 2.90 12.51 16.58
C LYS A 212 2.38 12.35 15.15
N THR A 213 2.54 11.16 14.59
CA THR A 213 2.24 10.83 13.20
C THR A 213 1.54 9.49 13.15
N ILE A 214 0.68 9.32 12.15
CA ILE A 214 0.06 8.04 11.86
C ILE A 214 0.64 7.54 10.54
N GLU A 215 1.18 6.32 10.55
CA GLU A 215 1.69 5.69 9.34
C GLU A 215 0.56 4.93 8.63
N ILE A 216 -0.19 4.13 9.38
CA ILE A 216 -1.34 3.38 8.87
C ILE A 216 -2.54 3.67 9.76
N LEU A 217 -3.63 4.10 9.14
CA LEU A 217 -4.94 4.27 9.77
C LEU A 217 -5.90 3.27 9.14
N LYS A 218 -6.18 2.16 9.83
CA LYS A 218 -7.28 1.26 9.49
C LYS A 218 -8.54 1.75 10.18
N VAL A 219 -9.60 1.97 9.39
CA VAL A 219 -10.93 2.34 9.88
C VAL A 219 -11.89 1.25 9.44
N ASP A 220 -12.38 0.48 10.41
CA ASP A 220 -13.28 -0.65 10.21
C ASP A 220 -14.38 -0.62 11.27
N ILE A 221 -15.02 0.55 11.41
CA ILE A 221 -16.01 0.83 12.44
C ILE A 221 -17.41 0.82 11.82
N GLU A 222 -18.33 0.11 12.46
CA GLU A 222 -19.73 0.07 12.05
C GLU A 222 -20.52 1.22 12.69
N GLY A 223 -21.30 1.95 11.87
CA GLY A 223 -22.17 3.05 12.31
C GLY A 223 -21.73 4.45 11.85
N MET A 224 -22.55 5.46 12.14
CA MET A 224 -22.27 6.86 11.75
C MET A 224 -21.21 7.50 12.64
N VAL A 225 -19.94 7.16 12.43
CA VAL A 225 -18.83 7.92 13.00
C VAL A 225 -18.54 9.11 12.08
N LYS A 226 -18.75 10.32 12.59
CA LYS A 226 -18.42 11.55 11.87
C LYS A 226 -16.91 11.80 11.93
N ILE A 227 -16.13 11.00 11.19
CA ILE A 227 -14.70 11.28 10.94
C ILE A 227 -14.54 12.54 10.07
N LYS A 228 -15.63 13.03 9.45
CA LYS A 228 -15.64 14.26 8.62
C LYS A 228 -15.08 15.47 9.36
N ASP A 229 -15.35 15.59 10.66
CA ASP A 229 -14.84 16.71 11.48
C ASP A 229 -13.34 16.54 11.84
N GLU A 230 -12.81 15.33 11.67
CA GLU A 230 -11.39 15.00 11.88
C GLU A 230 -10.60 14.89 10.57
N THR A 231 -11.23 15.05 9.40
CA THR A 231 -10.56 14.77 8.11
C THR A 231 -9.38 15.71 7.87
N GLU A 232 -9.51 17.00 8.18
CA GLU A 232 -8.38 17.93 8.07
C GLU A 232 -7.24 17.58 9.04
N TYR A 233 -7.59 17.14 10.26
CA TYR A 233 -6.63 16.67 11.25
C TYR A 233 -5.89 15.44 10.74
N ILE A 234 -6.63 14.42 10.30
CA ILE A 234 -6.10 13.17 9.73
C ILE A 234 -5.14 13.46 8.57
N MET A 235 -5.57 14.27 7.61
CA MET A 235 -4.76 14.56 6.42
C MET A 235 -3.46 15.32 6.72
N LYS A 236 -3.39 16.06 7.84
CA LYS A 236 -2.14 16.72 8.29
C LYS A 236 -1.18 15.79 9.05
N ARG A 237 -1.64 14.65 9.56
CA ARG A 237 -0.83 13.74 10.41
C ARG A 237 -0.58 12.37 9.79
N ILE A 238 -1.35 11.97 8.78
CA ILE A 238 -1.00 10.87 7.90
C ILE A 238 0.18 11.33 7.03
N GLN A 239 1.29 10.61 7.10
CA GLN A 239 2.41 10.83 6.20
C GLN A 239 1.94 10.51 4.77
N PRO A 240 1.92 11.48 3.84
CA PRO A 240 1.56 11.18 2.47
C PRO A 240 2.64 10.28 1.85
N VAL A 241 2.34 9.00 1.68
CA VAL A 241 3.18 8.05 0.93
C VAL A 241 3.33 8.47 -0.55
N TYR A 242 2.53 9.44 -1.00
CA TYR A 242 2.61 10.10 -2.30
C TYR A 242 3.01 11.57 -2.14
N THR A 243 4.31 11.86 -2.06
CA THR A 243 4.80 13.16 -2.51
C THR A 243 4.90 13.08 -4.03
N PHE A 244 3.91 13.64 -4.75
CA PHE A 244 4.09 13.96 -6.16
C PHE A 244 5.34 14.82 -6.26
N LEU A 245 6.35 14.36 -7.02
CA LEU A 245 7.44 15.21 -7.47
C LEU A 245 6.80 16.41 -8.16
N LYS A 246 6.78 17.55 -7.46
CA LYS A 246 6.41 18.83 -8.03
C LYS A 246 7.38 19.02 -9.20
N ARG A 247 6.88 18.91 -10.43
CA ARG A 247 7.64 19.28 -11.63
C ARG A 247 8.00 20.75 -11.42
N SER A 248 9.24 21.03 -11.04
CA SER A 248 9.78 22.38 -11.15
C SER A 248 9.76 22.67 -12.65
N SER A 249 8.89 23.58 -13.06
CA SER A 249 8.97 24.25 -14.34
C SER A 249 10.32 24.96 -14.41
N MET A 250 11.24 24.44 -15.21
CA MET A 250 12.20 25.25 -15.95
C MET A 250 11.66 25.44 -17.36
#